data_AF-A0A2K3MEH2-F1
#
_entry.id   AF-A0A2K3MEH2-F1
#
_cell.length_a   1.000
_cell.length_b   1.000
_cell.length_c   1.000
_cell.angle_alpha   90.00
_cell.angle_beta   90.00
_cell.angle_gamma   90.00
#
_symmetry.space_group_name_H-M   'P 1'
#
loop_
_entity.id
_entity.type
_entity.pdbx_description
1 polymer ?
#
loop_
_entity_poly.entity_id
_entity_poly.type
_entity_poly.pdbx_seq_one_letter_code
_entity_poly.pdbx_strand_id
1 'polypeptide(L)'
;MASENDYFHLSGPLHLTCVNWDHAYHRKSVAASLVQGVYVLEKDRQEQRKGPDSIAFPWWAFFHFQLLHTLVDDVDNSVFGAIYEFKPPPSIGNNTLHRSPRYVIAFRGTITKADSVSRDIELDLKFLRNGLHRTSRSEIAINTVRNMVASVGGNGSNIWLAGHSLGSGMALL
;
A
#
# COMPACT_ATOMS: atom_id res chain seq x y z
N MET A 1 -4.17 -18.66 -9.17
CA MET A 1 -3.88 -18.15 -10.52
C MET A 1 -4.02 -16.64 -10.45
N ALA A 2 -2.95 -15.93 -10.80
CA ALA A 2 -2.97 -14.48 -10.90
C ALA A 2 -4.02 -14.00 -11.91
N SER A 3 -4.75 -12.97 -11.54
CA SER A 3 -5.68 -12.25 -12.43
C SER A 3 -4.89 -11.25 -13.28
N GLU A 4 -5.45 -10.79 -14.41
CA GLU A 4 -4.89 -9.67 -15.18
C GLU A 4 -4.60 -8.45 -14.29
N ASN A 5 -5.45 -8.20 -13.29
CA ASN A 5 -5.33 -7.14 -12.29
C ASN A 5 -4.08 -7.23 -11.40
N ASP A 6 -3.40 -8.39 -11.37
CA ASP A 6 -2.19 -8.58 -10.56
C ASP A 6 -0.93 -8.15 -11.33
N TYR A 7 -1.01 -8.12 -12.66
CA TYR A 7 0.12 -7.75 -13.50
C TYR A 7 0.11 -6.26 -13.79
N PHE A 8 1.14 -5.57 -13.29
CA PHE A 8 1.29 -4.13 -13.47
C PHE A 8 1.29 -3.70 -14.95
N HIS A 9 1.86 -4.50 -15.86
CA HIS A 9 1.90 -4.14 -17.28
C HIS A 9 0.53 -4.24 -17.98
N LEU A 10 -0.48 -4.85 -17.34
CA LEU A 10 -1.84 -4.96 -17.87
C LEU A 10 -2.77 -3.93 -17.22
N SER A 11 -2.67 -3.74 -15.90
CA SER A 11 -3.62 -2.91 -15.13
C SER A 11 -3.01 -1.69 -14.45
N GLY A 12 -1.69 -1.55 -14.52
CA GLY A 12 -0.98 -0.39 -14.00
C GLY A 12 -1.19 0.87 -14.86
N PRO A 13 -1.08 2.06 -14.28
CA PRO A 13 -1.24 3.33 -15.00
C PRO A 13 0.03 3.70 -15.79
N LEU A 14 0.35 2.90 -16.82
CA LEU A 14 1.58 3.04 -17.63
C LEU A 14 1.73 4.42 -18.32
N HIS A 15 0.63 5.15 -18.49
CA HIS A 15 0.64 6.51 -19.03
C HIS A 15 1.22 7.56 -18.06
N LEU A 16 1.33 7.25 -16.75
CA LEU A 16 1.84 8.15 -15.72
C LEU A 16 3.36 8.07 -15.57
N THR A 17 4.09 8.29 -16.67
CA THR A 17 5.57 8.26 -16.69
C THR A 17 6.21 9.41 -15.90
N CYS A 18 5.47 10.48 -15.63
CA CYS A 18 5.88 11.58 -14.75
C CYS A 18 4.76 11.92 -13.75
N VAL A 19 5.11 11.93 -12.46
CA VAL A 19 4.15 12.19 -11.38
C VAL A 19 4.14 13.68 -11.04
N ASN A 20 3.01 14.34 -11.35
CA ASN A 20 2.71 15.66 -10.80
C ASN A 20 2.07 15.50 -9.41
N TRP A 21 2.85 15.77 -8.35
CA TRP A 21 2.40 15.64 -6.96
C TRP A 21 1.34 16.67 -6.54
N ASP A 22 1.13 17.76 -7.28
CA ASP A 22 0.00 18.67 -7.04
C ASP A 22 -1.32 18.12 -7.61
N HIS A 23 -1.25 17.26 -8.62
CA HIS A 23 -2.41 16.76 -9.32
C HIS A 23 -3.09 15.60 -8.58
N ALA A 24 -4.31 15.82 -8.11
CA ALA A 24 -5.04 14.84 -7.29
C ALA A 24 -5.20 13.47 -7.97
N TYR A 25 -5.42 13.43 -9.29
CA TYR A 25 -5.48 12.16 -10.04
C TYR A 25 -4.16 11.38 -9.95
N HIS A 26 -3.00 12.02 -10.18
CA HIS A 26 -1.71 11.34 -10.13
C HIS A 26 -1.45 10.78 -8.73
N ARG A 27 -1.71 11.59 -7.68
CA ARG A 27 -1.58 11.15 -6.29
C ARG A 27 -2.44 9.92 -5.98
N LYS A 28 -3.71 9.92 -6.42
CA LYS A 28 -4.61 8.78 -6.26
C LYS A 28 -4.12 7.55 -7.02
N SER A 29 -3.64 7.70 -8.25
CA SER A 29 -3.12 6.59 -9.04
C SER A 29 -1.85 5.97 -8.44
N VAL A 30 -0.95 6.79 -7.89
CA VAL A 30 0.22 6.30 -7.15
C VAL A 30 -0.22 5.56 -5.89
N ALA A 31 -1.08 6.16 -5.05
CA ALA A 31 -1.57 5.53 -3.83
C ALA A 31 -2.27 4.19 -4.10
N ALA A 32 -3.13 4.15 -5.13
CA ALA A 32 -3.79 2.92 -5.58
C ALA A 32 -2.79 1.85 -6.04
N SER A 33 -1.76 2.24 -6.78
CA SER A 33 -0.70 1.31 -7.24
C SER A 33 0.09 0.72 -6.06
N LEU A 34 0.42 1.53 -5.06
CA LEU A 34 1.11 1.08 -3.86
C LEU A 34 0.25 0.13 -3.01
N VAL A 35 -1.05 0.41 -2.88
CA VAL A 35 -2.01 -0.48 -2.21
C VAL A 35 -2.16 -1.79 -3.00
N GLN A 36 -2.24 -1.73 -4.32
CA GLN A 36 -2.31 -2.93 -5.16
C GLN A 36 -1.03 -3.76 -5.05
N GLY A 37 0.15 -3.12 -4.91
CA GLY A 37 1.40 -3.80 -4.55
C GLY A 37 1.28 -4.66 -3.28
N VAL A 38 0.55 -4.21 -2.26
CA VAL A 38 0.29 -4.99 -1.04
C VAL A 38 -0.60 -6.20 -1.31
N TYR A 39 -1.64 -6.04 -2.14
CA TYR A 39 -2.46 -7.17 -2.58
C TYR A 39 -1.64 -8.23 -3.31
N VAL A 40 -0.77 -7.80 -4.23
CA VAL A 40 0.06 -8.70 -5.01
C VAL A 40 1.18 -9.32 -4.17
N LEU A 41 1.75 -8.62 -3.19
CA LEU A 41 2.68 -9.19 -2.20
C LEU A 41 2.06 -10.37 -1.44
N GLU A 42 0.81 -10.23 -0.99
CA GLU A 42 0.12 -11.31 -0.30
C GLU A 42 -0.20 -12.47 -1.24
N LYS A 43 -0.54 -12.20 -2.50
CA LYS A 43 -0.73 -13.26 -3.51
C LYS A 43 0.58 -13.98 -3.83
N ASP A 44 1.69 -13.26 -3.95
CA ASP A 44 3.02 -13.85 -4.12
C ASP A 44 3.37 -14.76 -2.94
N ARG A 45 3.02 -14.36 -1.70
CA ARG A 45 3.16 -15.23 -0.52
C ARG A 45 2.29 -16.49 -0.63
N GLN A 46 1.02 -16.36 -0.97
CA GLN A 46 0.06 -17.48 -1.08
C GLN A 46 0.46 -18.47 -2.18
N GLU A 47 0.94 -17.97 -3.31
CA GLU A 47 1.39 -18.77 -4.46
C GLU A 47 2.87 -19.15 -4.38
N GLN A 48 3.57 -18.80 -3.29
CA GLN A 48 4.98 -19.06 -3.04
C GLN A 48 5.92 -18.49 -4.12
N ARG A 49 5.52 -17.41 -4.79
CA ARG A 49 6.35 -16.69 -5.77
C ARG A 49 7.42 -15.89 -5.05
N LYS A 50 8.69 -16.12 -5.43
CA LYS A 50 9.86 -15.50 -4.80
C LYS A 50 10.84 -15.03 -5.86
N GLY A 51 11.57 -13.96 -5.55
CA GLY A 51 12.63 -13.45 -6.42
C GLY A 51 12.10 -13.13 -7.82
N PRO A 52 12.68 -13.71 -8.89
CA PRO A 52 12.24 -13.47 -10.27
C PRO A 52 10.77 -13.82 -10.55
N ASP A 53 10.19 -14.75 -9.79
CA ASP A 53 8.79 -15.16 -9.98
C ASP A 53 7.80 -14.19 -9.31
N SER A 54 8.28 -13.31 -8.43
CA SER A 54 7.42 -12.30 -7.79
C SER A 54 6.98 -11.25 -8.79
N ILE A 55 5.70 -10.89 -8.75
CA ILE A 55 5.10 -9.94 -9.69
C ILE A 55 4.69 -8.63 -9.01
N ALA A 56 4.87 -8.53 -7.69
CA ALA A 56 4.56 -7.32 -6.94
C ALA A 56 5.51 -6.15 -7.25
N PHE A 57 6.77 -6.44 -7.59
CA PHE A 57 7.85 -5.44 -7.73
C PHE A 57 7.49 -4.20 -8.58
N PRO A 58 6.88 -4.33 -9.76
CA PRO A 58 6.61 -3.17 -10.62
C PRO A 58 5.63 -2.15 -10.02
N TRP A 59 4.74 -2.57 -9.11
CA TRP A 59 3.66 -1.74 -8.55
C TRP A 59 4.15 -0.50 -7.80
N TRP A 60 5.34 -0.57 -7.19
CA TRP A 60 5.99 0.56 -6.54
C TRP A 60 7.20 1.06 -7.32
N ALA A 61 7.95 0.17 -7.98
CA ALA A 61 9.19 0.51 -8.67
C ALA A 61 8.95 1.48 -9.84
N PHE A 62 7.83 1.36 -10.56
CA PHE A 62 7.47 2.28 -11.65
C PHE A 62 7.39 3.74 -11.20
N PHE A 63 6.97 3.96 -9.95
CA PHE A 63 6.84 5.28 -9.34
C PHE A 63 8.05 5.68 -8.51
N HIS A 64 9.20 5.01 -8.69
CA HIS A 64 10.44 5.27 -7.97
C HIS A 64 10.31 5.09 -6.45
N PHE A 65 9.46 4.17 -6.01
CA PHE A 65 9.43 3.72 -4.63
C PHE A 65 10.28 2.46 -4.46
N GLN A 66 10.69 2.23 -3.22
CA GLN A 66 11.31 0.99 -2.77
C GLN A 66 10.51 0.43 -1.60
N LEU A 67 10.28 -0.89 -1.59
CA LEU A 67 9.72 -1.59 -0.44
C LEU A 67 10.73 -1.64 0.70
N LEU A 68 10.41 -1.04 1.84
CA LEU A 68 11.23 -1.09 3.05
C LEU A 68 10.86 -2.29 3.92
N HIS A 69 9.58 -2.38 4.29
CA HIS A 69 9.08 -3.41 5.20
C HIS A 69 7.67 -3.83 4.82
N THR A 70 7.37 -5.10 5.00
CA THR A 70 6.00 -5.62 4.96
C THR A 70 5.42 -5.64 6.37
N LEU A 71 4.11 -5.41 6.48
CA LEU A 71 3.35 -5.54 7.72
C LEU A 71 2.61 -6.87 7.65
N VAL A 72 2.95 -7.76 8.58
CA VAL A 72 2.47 -9.13 8.62
C VAL A 72 1.59 -9.29 9.86
N ASP A 73 0.43 -9.91 9.66
CA ASP A 73 -0.48 -10.24 10.75
C ASP A 73 0.06 -11.44 11.53
N ASP A 74 0.12 -11.34 12.86
CA ASP A 74 0.64 -12.42 13.72
C ASP A 74 -0.33 -13.60 13.85
N VAL A 75 -1.61 -13.39 13.53
CA VAL A 75 -2.64 -14.43 13.60
C VAL A 75 -2.54 -15.43 12.44
N ASP A 76 -2.47 -14.92 11.20
CA ASP A 76 -2.52 -15.74 9.97
C ASP A 76 -1.27 -15.64 9.09
N ASN A 77 -0.26 -14.88 9.53
CA ASN A 77 0.96 -14.59 8.78
C ASN A 77 0.73 -13.98 7.39
N SER A 78 -0.42 -13.34 7.18
CA SER A 78 -0.72 -12.65 5.93
C SER A 78 -0.09 -11.27 5.90
N VAL A 79 0.41 -10.87 4.73
CA VAL A 79 0.84 -9.49 4.49
C VAL A 79 -0.43 -8.65 4.36
N PHE A 80 -0.62 -7.66 5.23
CA PHE A 80 -1.79 -6.76 5.20
C PHE A 80 -1.42 -5.31 4.92
N GLY A 81 -0.14 -4.97 5.02
CA GLY A 81 0.37 -3.65 4.69
C GLY A 81 1.83 -3.67 4.24
N ALA A 82 2.31 -2.52 3.79
CA ALA A 82 3.70 -2.31 3.43
C ALA A 82 4.11 -0.86 3.64
N ILE A 83 5.40 -0.67 3.91
CA ILE A 83 6.05 0.64 4.00
C ILE A 83 6.92 0.81 2.75
N TYR A 84 6.67 1.88 2.02
CA TYR A 84 7.44 2.27 0.85
C TYR A 84 8.21 3.56 1.12
N GLU A 85 9.44 3.65 0.61
CA GLU A 85 10.23 4.88 0.61
C GLU A 85 10.39 5.41 -0.82
N PHE A 86 10.19 6.71 -1.00
CA PHE A 86 10.38 7.37 -2.27
C PHE A 86 11.88 7.59 -2.54
N LYS A 87 12.38 7.03 -3.64
CA LYS A 87 13.77 7.10 -4.12
C LYS A 87 13.81 7.57 -5.58
N PRO A 88 13.47 8.85 -5.84
CA PRO A 88 13.47 9.40 -7.18
C PRO A 88 14.89 9.41 -7.75
N PRO A 89 15.06 9.22 -9.08
CA PRO A 89 16.36 9.41 -9.71
C PRO A 89 16.82 10.87 -9.61
N PRO A 90 18.14 11.14 -9.65
CA PRO A 90 18.70 12.48 -9.49
C PRO A 90 18.22 13.50 -10.53
N SER A 91 17.68 13.02 -11.66
CA SER A 91 17.18 13.84 -12.77
C SER A 91 15.79 14.46 -12.51
N ILE A 92 15.05 14.02 -11.48
CA ILE A 92 13.76 14.62 -11.13
C ILE A 92 13.99 15.95 -10.43
N GLY A 93 13.59 17.05 -11.08
CA GLY A 93 13.85 18.41 -10.60
C GLY A 93 13.29 18.67 -9.19
N ASN A 94 14.04 19.44 -8.39
CA ASN A 94 13.77 19.69 -6.97
C ASN A 94 12.36 20.21 -6.64
N ASN A 95 11.67 20.84 -7.60
CA ASN A 95 10.36 21.46 -7.37
C ASN A 95 9.23 20.44 -7.12
N THR A 96 9.34 19.21 -7.66
CA THR A 96 8.35 18.15 -7.43
C THR A 96 8.61 17.37 -6.14
N LEU A 97 9.85 17.39 -5.64
CA LEU A 97 10.29 16.62 -4.47
C LEU A 97 9.78 17.17 -3.14
N HIS A 98 9.53 18.48 -3.05
CA HIS A 98 9.03 19.08 -1.82
C HIS A 98 7.60 18.61 -1.46
N ARG A 99 6.82 18.17 -2.46
CA ARG A 99 5.42 17.75 -2.27
C ARG A 99 5.19 16.24 -2.40
N SER A 100 6.21 15.48 -2.79
CA SER A 100 6.14 14.02 -2.78
C SER A 100 6.13 13.48 -1.34
N PRO A 101 5.44 12.36 -1.08
CA PRO A 101 5.64 11.63 0.16
C PRO A 101 7.07 11.09 0.20
N ARG A 102 7.72 11.19 1.35
CA ARG A 102 8.98 10.47 1.59
C ARG A 102 8.70 9.00 1.90
N TYR A 103 7.65 8.76 2.67
CA TYR A 103 7.20 7.42 3.04
C TYR A 103 5.71 7.25 2.76
N VAL A 104 5.32 6.06 2.33
CA VAL A 104 3.92 5.67 2.20
C VAL A 104 3.70 4.38 2.96
N ILE A 105 2.75 4.39 3.90
CA ILE A 105 2.26 3.19 4.56
C ILE A 105 0.96 2.82 3.87
N ALA A 106 0.96 1.71 3.15
CA ALA A 106 -0.18 1.22 2.38
C ALA A 106 -0.79 0.00 3.05
N PHE A 107 -2.13 -0.06 3.12
CA PHE A 107 -2.88 -1.16 3.69
C PHE A 107 -3.83 -1.75 2.64
N ARG A 108 -3.77 -3.06 2.43
CA ARG A 108 -4.76 -3.73 1.57
C ARG A 108 -6.06 -3.95 2.34
N GLY A 109 -7.14 -4.12 1.59
CA GLY A 109 -8.38 -4.67 2.14
C GLY A 109 -8.37 -6.20 2.14
N THR A 110 -9.55 -6.76 2.32
CA THR A 110 -9.79 -8.21 2.32
C THR A 110 -9.52 -8.80 0.94
N ILE A 111 -8.90 -9.98 0.89
CA ILE A 111 -8.73 -10.76 -0.34
C ILE A 111 -9.88 -11.78 -0.36
N THR A 112 -10.95 -11.43 -1.06
CA THR A 112 -12.09 -12.31 -1.28
C THR A 112 -11.97 -12.98 -2.65
N LYS A 113 -12.40 -14.24 -2.77
CA LYS A 113 -12.62 -14.84 -4.10
C LYS A 113 -13.71 -14.03 -4.83
N ALA A 114 -13.57 -13.88 -6.14
CA ALA A 114 -14.25 -12.86 -6.96
C ALA A 114 -15.79 -12.79 -6.82
N ASP A 115 -16.43 -13.86 -6.36
CA ASP A 115 -17.90 -13.94 -6.29
C ASP A 115 -18.53 -13.36 -5.00
N SER A 116 -17.72 -12.99 -3.99
CA SER A 116 -18.21 -12.61 -2.64
C SER A 116 -18.00 -11.13 -2.27
N VAL A 117 -17.39 -10.35 -3.17
CA VAL A 117 -16.71 -9.08 -2.86
C VAL A 117 -17.60 -8.07 -2.13
N SER A 118 -18.84 -7.81 -2.57
CA SER A 118 -19.65 -6.72 -2.02
C SER A 118 -20.25 -7.02 -0.64
N ARG A 119 -20.66 -8.27 -0.39
CA ARG A 119 -21.28 -8.67 0.88
C ARG A 119 -20.24 -8.87 1.98
N ASP A 120 -19.07 -9.40 1.64
CA ASP A 120 -17.95 -9.51 2.58
C ASP A 120 -17.42 -8.12 2.98
N ILE A 121 -17.35 -7.17 2.04
CA ILE A 121 -16.99 -5.77 2.36
C ILE A 121 -18.00 -5.15 3.34
N GLU A 122 -19.31 -5.34 3.14
CA GLU A 122 -20.33 -4.77 4.04
C GLU A 122 -20.25 -5.39 5.45
N LEU A 123 -20.00 -6.69 5.54
CA LEU A 123 -19.82 -7.41 6.81
C LEU A 123 -18.52 -6.97 7.51
N ASP A 124 -17.43 -6.86 6.77
CA ASP A 124 -16.16 -6.33 7.26
C ASP A 124 -16.31 -4.88 7.72
N LEU A 125 -17.13 -4.06 7.05
CA LEU A 125 -17.42 -2.67 7.44
C LEU A 125 -18.26 -2.57 8.73
N LYS A 126 -19.17 -3.53 8.97
CA LYS A 126 -19.92 -3.63 10.23
C LYS A 126 -19.03 -4.10 11.37
N PHE A 127 -18.11 -5.04 11.11
CA PHE A 127 -17.10 -5.47 12.07
C PHE A 127 -16.11 -4.34 12.41
N LEU A 128 -15.69 -3.59 11.38
CA LEU A 128 -14.84 -2.39 11.46
C LEU A 128 -15.34 -1.40 12.50
N ARG A 129 -16.62 -1.03 12.41
CA ARG A 129 -17.26 -0.02 13.28
C ARG A 129 -17.32 -0.45 14.75
N ASN A 130 -17.24 -1.76 15.03
CA ASN A 130 -17.43 -2.33 16.36
C ASN A 130 -16.17 -2.95 16.99
N GLY A 131 -15.08 -3.17 16.24
CA GLY A 131 -13.94 -3.95 16.77
C GLY A 131 -12.57 -3.75 16.12
N LEU A 132 -12.40 -2.93 15.07
CA LEU A 132 -11.12 -2.86 14.36
C LEU A 132 -9.97 -2.40 15.26
N HIS A 133 -10.21 -1.43 16.15
CA HIS A 133 -9.23 -0.91 17.11
C HIS A 133 -8.73 -1.95 18.13
N ARG A 134 -9.24 -3.18 18.10
CA ARG A 134 -8.86 -4.29 18.99
C ARG A 134 -8.28 -5.48 18.25
N THR A 135 -7.95 -5.35 16.96
CA THR A 135 -7.31 -6.42 16.19
C THR A 135 -5.80 -6.28 16.24
N SER A 136 -5.08 -7.40 16.11
CA SER A 136 -3.61 -7.37 16.00
C SER A 136 -3.13 -6.45 14.88
N ARG A 137 -3.75 -6.55 13.70
CA ARG A 137 -3.41 -5.69 12.55
C ARG A 137 -3.48 -4.20 12.89
N SER A 138 -4.46 -3.75 13.68
CA SER A 138 -4.61 -2.32 13.99
C SER A 138 -3.58 -1.87 15.00
N GLU A 139 -3.25 -2.71 15.98
CA GLU A 139 -2.17 -2.44 16.92
C GLU A 139 -0.83 -2.35 16.19
N ILE A 140 -0.53 -3.30 15.28
CA ILE A 140 0.67 -3.26 14.43
C ILE A 140 0.68 -2.00 13.55
N ALA A 141 -0.44 -1.65 12.91
CA ALA A 141 -0.55 -0.46 12.07
C ALA A 141 -0.30 0.83 12.87
N ILE A 142 -0.97 1.01 14.01
CA ILE A 142 -0.81 2.17 14.89
C ILE A 142 0.64 2.29 15.38
N ASN A 143 1.23 1.18 15.85
CA ASN A 143 2.60 1.18 16.32
C ASN A 143 3.59 1.47 15.19
N THR A 144 3.35 0.95 13.99
CA THR A 144 4.15 1.25 12.79
C THR A 144 4.12 2.74 12.47
N VAL A 145 2.93 3.34 12.42
CA VAL A 145 2.77 4.77 12.14
C VAL A 145 3.48 5.62 13.21
N ARG A 146 3.28 5.31 14.49
CA ARG A 146 3.94 6.02 15.61
C ARG A 146 5.46 5.93 15.53
N ASN A 147 6.00 4.73 15.28
CA ASN A 147 7.44 4.51 15.15
C ASN A 147 8.02 5.25 13.95
N MET A 148 7.31 5.28 12.83
CA MET A 148 7.75 6.00 11.64
C MET A 148 7.69 7.51 11.85
N VAL A 149 6.64 8.06 12.48
CA VAL A 149 6.58 9.48 12.82
C VAL A 149 7.71 9.87 13.79
N ALA A 150 8.00 9.02 14.77
CA ALA A 150 9.11 9.25 15.71
C ALA A 150 10.48 9.18 15.03
N SER A 151 10.71 8.21 14.13
CA SER A 151 12.01 7.98 13.50
C SER A 151 12.40 9.03 12.48
N VAL A 152 11.42 9.59 11.76
CA VAL A 152 11.69 10.66 10.78
C VAL A 152 11.81 12.04 11.46
N GLY A 153 11.57 12.08 12.78
CA GLY A 153 12.06 13.12 13.68
C GLY A 153 11.52 14.51 13.37
N GLY A 154 10.24 14.76 13.65
CA GLY A 154 9.63 16.10 13.84
C GLY A 154 9.70 17.12 12.67
N ASN A 155 10.56 16.92 11.69
CA ASN A 155 10.96 17.89 10.66
C ASN A 155 10.03 17.90 9.44
N GLY A 156 8.76 17.53 9.61
CA GLY A 156 7.76 17.70 8.55
C GLY A 156 7.96 16.81 7.31
N SER A 157 8.59 15.65 7.43
CA SER A 157 8.63 14.68 6.33
C SER A 157 7.21 14.19 5.99
N ASN A 158 6.80 14.33 4.73
CA ASN A 158 5.49 13.89 4.26
C ASN A 158 5.37 12.36 4.33
N ILE A 159 4.65 11.85 5.32
CA ILE A 159 4.21 10.44 5.39
C ILE A 159 2.79 10.39 4.85
N TRP A 160 2.52 9.48 3.92
CA TRP A 160 1.16 9.18 3.47
C TRP A 160 0.68 7.87 4.05
N LEU A 161 -0.60 7.86 4.40
CA LEU A 161 -1.36 6.65 4.67
C LEU A 161 -2.27 6.40 3.48
N ALA A 162 -2.22 5.19 2.94
CA ALA A 162 -3.04 4.77 1.81
C ALA A 162 -3.74 3.46 2.17
N GLY A 163 -4.98 3.30 1.73
CA GLY A 163 -5.70 2.05 1.95
C GLY A 163 -6.90 1.91 1.04
N HIS A 164 -7.26 0.66 0.76
CA HIS A 164 -8.46 0.31 0.00
C HIS A 164 -9.40 -0.56 0.86
N SER A 165 -10.71 -0.27 0.80
CA SER A 165 -11.74 -1.01 1.54
C SER A 165 -11.41 -1.07 3.04
N LEU A 166 -11.29 -2.27 3.62
CA LEU A 166 -10.85 -2.47 5.01
C LEU A 166 -9.52 -1.75 5.32
N GLY A 167 -8.59 -1.70 4.37
CA GLY A 167 -7.32 -0.99 4.52
C GLY A 167 -7.49 0.52 4.64
N SER A 168 -8.54 1.11 4.07
CA SER A 168 -8.86 2.54 4.28
C SER A 168 -9.27 2.81 5.72
N GLY A 169 -10.00 1.87 6.35
CA GLY A 169 -10.34 1.93 7.77
C GLY A 169 -9.08 1.92 8.64
N MET A 170 -8.11 1.06 8.33
CA MET A 170 -6.81 0.99 9.03
C MET A 170 -6.00 2.27 8.91
N ALA A 171 -6.03 2.91 7.73
CA ALA A 171 -5.36 4.19 7.49
C ALA A 171 -5.98 5.37 8.27
N LEU A 172 -7.21 5.24 8.76
CA LEU A 172 -7.96 6.28 9.47
C LEU A 172 -7.98 6.12 11.00
N LEU A 173 -7.50 4.99 11.53
CA LEU A 173 -7.40 4.73 12.97
C LEU A 173 -6.38 5.66 13.66
#